data_AF-A0A1I4DT85-F1
#
_entry.id   AF-A0A1I4DT85-F1
#
_cell.length_a   1.000
_cell.length_b   1.000
_cell.length_c   1.000
_cell.angle_alpha   90.00
_cell.angle_beta   90.00
_cell.angle_gamma   90.00
#
_symmetry.space_group_name_H-M   'P 1'
#
loop_
_entity.id
_entity.type
_entity.pdbx_description
1 polymer ?
#
loop_
_entity_poly.entity_id
_entity_poly.type
_entity_poly.pdbx_seq_one_letter_code
_entity_poly.pdbx_strand_id
1 'polypeptide(L)'
;MRETLNQLTAYDGIAQVLTIVLLSVYGMVMISALPGRMSKCWKALISFPFGIAAYMLCGYLILLTGVSFGTVSVVSLMAIVLAAGLAAGIKGKNFEKPDIKILVLWIAATTAFAIFACYGRLSLAVSNDSVYYYSAYPRMLVAQGRYAKSFDTFLTDVGQTTAVLNCLPFLFGFDATFGIQHFMNFNFLAIFLMALYEKAAEVFAPKKAFIAAAAGTFFLMSSTPYLVVSKWVLSNVYFMIFAFIIFYMIVRNSKAEFSAKWAMVEFVMFAVFSMLRMEGGVISLLMIFMASSLEYTNKRIVLNYILPVLLAESGYYLMLFIRLGVDPLYSFLDWKKAVFMVGIIVISVLYFILIRGRHFSFITENIGVWIVIAGILGNAGICLISHTRYLTNLYAFYQNVRGRHGWGYFGVVMAAAALWIVVDFIRNKFKYISYTDAFTAALVLVIIAVCWARGGVLVVRTSDSGNRVLLETVPFIVFLIYEKLLLCTSVKNK
;
A
#
# COMPACT_ATOMS: atom_id res chain seq x y z
N MET A 1 -7.57 -29.63 -19.33
CA MET A 1 -8.69 -29.56 -18.37
C MET A 1 -8.51 -30.53 -17.20
N ARG A 2 -8.37 -31.85 -17.43
CA ARG A 2 -8.12 -32.83 -16.35
C ARG A 2 -6.83 -32.58 -15.57
N GLU A 3 -5.73 -32.26 -16.24
CA GLU A 3 -4.45 -31.91 -15.58
C GLU A 3 -4.55 -30.62 -14.75
N THR A 4 -5.24 -29.60 -15.28
CA THR A 4 -5.49 -28.33 -14.58
C THR A 4 -6.34 -28.53 -13.33
N LEU A 5 -7.39 -29.35 -13.44
CA LEU A 5 -8.26 -29.67 -12.31
C LEU A 5 -7.48 -30.44 -11.24
N ASN A 6 -6.69 -31.44 -11.64
CA ASN A 6 -5.87 -32.22 -10.72
C ASN A 6 -4.84 -31.35 -9.97
N GLN A 7 -4.22 -30.37 -10.63
CA GLN A 7 -3.31 -29.42 -9.98
C GLN A 7 -4.06 -28.48 -9.03
N LEU A 8 -5.20 -27.93 -9.44
CA LEU A 8 -5.99 -27.06 -8.55
C LEU A 8 -6.52 -27.80 -7.32
N THR A 9 -6.89 -29.08 -7.43
CA THR A 9 -7.31 -29.90 -6.29
C THR A 9 -6.14 -30.33 -5.40
N ALA A 10 -4.94 -30.48 -5.96
CA ALA A 10 -3.77 -30.93 -5.19
C ALA A 10 -3.17 -29.84 -4.28
N TYR A 11 -3.49 -28.56 -4.52
CA TYR A 11 -2.95 -27.41 -3.78
C TYR A 11 -4.03 -26.56 -3.10
N ASP A 12 -5.23 -27.11 -2.89
CA ASP A 12 -6.42 -26.37 -2.41
C ASP A 12 -6.69 -25.08 -3.21
N GLY A 13 -6.27 -25.07 -4.48
CA GLY A 13 -6.37 -23.92 -5.38
C GLY A 13 -7.80 -23.51 -5.63
N ILE A 14 -8.77 -24.45 -5.55
CA ILE A 14 -10.20 -24.14 -5.66
C ILE A 14 -10.67 -23.24 -4.52
N ALA A 15 -10.28 -23.53 -3.27
CA ALA A 15 -10.66 -22.71 -2.12
C ALA A 15 -10.06 -21.30 -2.20
N GLN A 16 -8.81 -21.18 -2.68
CA GLN A 16 -8.20 -19.89 -2.96
C GLN A 16 -8.91 -19.12 -4.08
N VAL A 17 -9.26 -19.78 -5.19
CA VAL A 17 -10.03 -19.17 -6.29
C VAL A 17 -11.36 -18.63 -5.78
N LEU A 18 -12.10 -19.42 -5.00
CA LEU A 18 -13.37 -18.99 -4.40
C LEU A 18 -13.16 -17.80 -3.46
N THR A 19 -12.11 -17.82 -2.64
CA THR A 19 -11.77 -16.70 -1.74
C THR A 19 -11.50 -15.41 -2.53
N ILE A 20 -10.73 -15.50 -3.62
CA ILE A 20 -10.45 -14.35 -4.51
C ILE A 20 -11.75 -13.79 -5.09
N VAL A 21 -12.61 -14.67 -5.63
CA VAL A 21 -13.89 -14.27 -6.22
C VAL A 21 -14.81 -13.63 -5.18
N LEU A 22 -14.94 -14.23 -3.99
CA LEU A 22 -15.80 -13.73 -2.92
C LEU A 22 -15.34 -12.35 -2.41
N LEU A 23 -14.04 -12.16 -2.18
CA LEU A 23 -13.49 -10.86 -1.77
C LEU A 23 -13.67 -9.81 -2.86
N SER A 24 -13.46 -10.18 -4.11
CA SER A 24 -13.72 -9.30 -5.26
C SER A 24 -15.19 -8.88 -5.28
N VAL A 25 -16.12 -9.83 -5.17
CA VAL A 25 -17.57 -9.59 -5.25
C VAL A 25 -18.00 -8.70 -4.08
N TYR A 26 -17.50 -8.99 -2.88
CA TYR A 26 -17.72 -8.18 -1.70
C TYR A 26 -17.33 -6.72 -1.95
N GLY A 27 -16.12 -6.47 -2.47
CA GLY A 27 -15.67 -5.12 -2.77
C GLY A 27 -16.51 -4.43 -3.85
N MET A 28 -16.86 -5.14 -4.92
CA MET A 28 -17.69 -4.61 -6.00
C MET A 28 -19.10 -4.20 -5.52
N VAL A 29 -19.73 -5.03 -4.68
CA VAL A 29 -21.06 -4.76 -4.11
C VAL A 29 -20.97 -3.60 -3.13
N MET A 30 -19.99 -3.58 -2.23
CA MET A 30 -19.78 -2.48 -1.29
C MET A 30 -19.59 -1.14 -1.98
N ILE A 31 -18.71 -1.06 -2.99
CA ILE A 31 -18.45 0.18 -3.72
C ILE A 31 -19.71 0.63 -4.48
N SER A 32 -20.50 -0.30 -5.01
CA SER A 32 -21.76 0.01 -5.70
C SER A 32 -22.85 0.50 -4.75
N ALA A 33 -22.80 0.09 -3.48
CA ALA A 33 -23.75 0.51 -2.45
C ALA A 33 -23.53 1.95 -1.99
N LEU A 34 -22.30 2.47 -2.09
CA LEU A 34 -21.96 3.79 -1.60
C LEU A 34 -22.44 4.90 -2.57
N PRO A 35 -22.72 6.12 -2.09
CA PRO A 35 -23.09 7.25 -2.95
C PRO A 35 -21.88 7.86 -3.67
N GLY A 36 -22.08 8.33 -4.91
CA GLY A 36 -21.08 9.10 -5.66
C GLY A 36 -20.72 8.52 -7.02
N ARG A 37 -19.82 9.20 -7.73
CA ARG A 37 -19.38 8.82 -9.07
C ARG A 37 -18.04 8.08 -9.00
N MET A 38 -18.00 6.92 -9.66
CA MET A 38 -16.78 6.14 -9.93
C MET A 38 -16.98 5.45 -11.27
N SER A 39 -16.01 5.53 -12.17
CA SER A 39 -16.11 4.87 -13.47
C SER A 39 -16.24 3.35 -13.30
N LYS A 40 -16.92 2.67 -14.23
CA LYS A 40 -17.08 1.20 -14.21
C LYS A 40 -15.72 0.49 -14.18
N CYS A 41 -14.73 1.01 -14.91
CA CYS A 41 -13.37 0.48 -14.95
C CYS A 41 -12.70 0.54 -13.56
N TRP A 42 -12.66 1.72 -12.94
CA TRP A 42 -12.08 1.89 -11.60
C TRP A 42 -12.79 1.07 -10.53
N LYS A 43 -14.12 0.97 -10.62
CA LYS A 43 -14.91 0.12 -9.73
C LYS A 43 -14.49 -1.34 -9.83
N ALA A 44 -14.36 -1.87 -11.06
CA ALA A 44 -13.92 -3.23 -11.31
C ALA A 44 -12.46 -3.46 -10.85
N LEU A 45 -11.55 -2.53 -11.15
CA LEU A 45 -10.14 -2.65 -10.80
C LEU A 45 -9.91 -2.64 -9.29
N ILE A 46 -10.56 -1.73 -8.56
CA ILE A 46 -10.32 -1.56 -7.12
C ILE A 46 -11.14 -2.51 -6.23
N SER A 47 -12.13 -3.21 -6.80
CA SER A 47 -13.01 -4.13 -6.09
C SER A 47 -12.24 -5.17 -5.27
N PHE A 48 -11.23 -5.83 -5.84
CA PHE A 48 -10.46 -6.84 -5.14
C PHE A 48 -9.54 -6.24 -4.05
N PRO A 49 -8.71 -5.21 -4.32
CA PRO A 49 -7.94 -4.55 -3.27
C PRO A 49 -8.80 -4.05 -2.12
N PHE A 50 -9.97 -3.46 -2.43
CA PHE A 50 -10.90 -2.98 -1.42
C PHE A 50 -11.56 -4.12 -0.63
N GLY A 51 -11.90 -5.23 -1.28
CA GLY A 51 -12.41 -6.44 -0.62
C GLY A 51 -11.39 -7.05 0.35
N ILE A 52 -10.12 -7.14 -0.09
CA ILE A 52 -8.99 -7.55 0.75
C ILE A 52 -8.81 -6.58 1.92
N ALA A 53 -8.87 -5.26 1.68
CA ALA A 53 -8.77 -4.24 2.71
C ALA A 53 -9.90 -4.36 3.75
N ALA A 54 -11.14 -4.57 3.30
CA ALA A 54 -12.27 -4.77 4.18
C ALA A 54 -12.13 -6.02 5.04
N TYR A 55 -11.67 -7.14 4.47
CA TYR A 55 -11.38 -8.36 5.23
C TYR A 55 -10.31 -8.11 6.30
N MET A 56 -9.19 -7.48 5.93
CA MET A 56 -8.11 -7.17 6.87
C MET A 56 -8.60 -6.25 7.99
N LEU A 57 -9.38 -5.21 7.66
CA LEU A 57 -9.91 -4.28 8.65
C LEU A 57 -10.91 -4.96 9.59
N CYS A 58 -11.83 -5.78 9.07
CA CYS A 58 -12.79 -6.51 9.90
C CYS A 58 -12.09 -7.49 10.83
N GLY A 59 -11.16 -8.30 10.31
CA GLY A 59 -10.39 -9.23 11.12
C GLY A 59 -9.54 -8.53 12.18
N TYR A 60 -8.92 -7.41 11.82
CA TYR A 60 -8.19 -6.56 12.74
C TYR A 60 -9.08 -5.99 13.87
N LEU A 61 -10.27 -5.48 13.55
CA LEU A 61 -11.22 -4.96 14.55
C LEU A 61 -11.72 -6.05 15.52
N ILE A 62 -11.95 -7.27 15.04
CA ILE A 62 -12.31 -8.42 15.90
C ILE A 62 -11.19 -8.69 16.90
N LEU A 63 -9.95 -8.70 16.45
CA LEU A 63 -8.79 -8.92 17.31
C LEU A 63 -8.61 -7.79 18.34
N LEU A 64 -8.81 -6.53 17.94
CA LEU A 64 -8.75 -5.38 18.87
C LEU A 64 -9.82 -5.45 19.96
N THR A 65 -11.05 -5.78 19.59
CA THR A 65 -12.18 -5.91 20.53
C THR A 65 -12.05 -7.16 21.41
N GLY A 66 -11.24 -8.15 21.00
CA GLY A 66 -11.02 -9.40 21.72
C GLY A 66 -12.21 -10.36 21.64
N VAL A 67 -13.08 -10.15 20.65
CA VAL A 67 -14.05 -11.17 20.20
C VAL A 67 -13.25 -12.34 19.63
N SER A 68 -13.75 -13.58 19.81
CA SER A 68 -13.08 -14.77 19.28
C SER A 68 -12.89 -14.66 17.77
N PHE A 69 -11.63 -14.63 17.34
CA PHE A 69 -11.21 -14.54 15.96
C PHE A 69 -11.31 -15.91 15.28
N GLY A 70 -12.23 -16.01 14.34
CA GLY A 70 -12.52 -17.23 13.61
C GLY A 70 -13.38 -16.93 12.40
N THR A 71 -13.67 -17.95 11.59
CA THR A 71 -14.36 -17.78 10.31
C THR A 71 -15.73 -17.15 10.50
N VAL A 72 -16.49 -17.61 11.50
CA VAL A 72 -17.83 -17.11 11.80
C VAL A 72 -17.80 -15.64 12.20
N SER A 73 -16.90 -15.22 13.09
CA SER A 73 -16.86 -13.84 13.57
C SER A 73 -16.44 -12.88 12.46
N VAL A 74 -15.41 -13.23 11.68
CA VAL A 74 -14.92 -12.41 10.56
C VAL A 74 -15.99 -12.27 9.48
N VAL A 75 -16.59 -13.38 9.04
CA VAL A 75 -17.65 -13.35 8.02
C VAL A 75 -18.88 -12.60 8.53
N SER A 76 -19.25 -12.77 9.80
CA SER A 76 -20.39 -12.03 10.39
C SER A 76 -20.15 -10.53 10.41
N LEU A 77 -18.96 -10.07 10.82
CA LEU A 77 -18.64 -8.64 10.80
C LEU A 77 -18.62 -8.09 9.38
N MET A 78 -18.02 -8.81 8.42
CA MET A 78 -18.06 -8.42 7.01
C MET A 78 -19.51 -8.32 6.50
N ALA A 79 -20.37 -9.29 6.83
CA ALA A 79 -21.78 -9.26 6.45
C ALA A 79 -22.54 -8.09 7.07
N ILE A 80 -22.26 -7.75 8.34
CA ILE A 80 -22.84 -6.60 9.03
C ILE A 80 -22.41 -5.29 8.35
N VAL A 81 -21.12 -5.14 8.05
CA VAL A 81 -20.58 -3.96 7.34
C VAL A 81 -21.21 -3.83 5.95
N LEU A 82 -21.38 -4.95 5.25
CA LEU A 82 -22.06 -5.00 3.96
C LEU A 82 -23.52 -4.58 4.05
N ALA A 83 -24.27 -5.15 5.00
CA ALA A 83 -25.67 -4.80 5.24
C ALA A 83 -25.82 -3.31 5.61
N ALA A 84 -24.92 -2.77 6.43
CA ALA A 84 -24.91 -1.35 6.79
C ALA A 84 -24.64 -0.46 5.57
N GLY A 85 -23.66 -0.82 4.73
CA GLY A 85 -23.37 -0.12 3.48
C GLY A 85 -24.55 -0.12 2.50
N LEU A 86 -25.19 -1.27 2.33
CA LEU A 86 -26.39 -1.43 1.50
C LEU A 86 -27.56 -0.62 2.05
N ALA A 87 -27.83 -0.69 3.35
CA ALA A 87 -28.90 0.07 3.99
C ALA A 87 -28.69 1.58 3.85
N ALA A 88 -27.46 2.06 4.01
CA ALA A 88 -27.11 3.46 3.79
C ALA A 88 -27.31 3.88 2.33
N GLY A 89 -26.90 3.05 1.37
CA GLY A 89 -27.08 3.27 -0.06
C GLY A 89 -28.56 3.35 -0.48
N ILE A 90 -29.38 2.42 0.02
CA ILE A 90 -30.83 2.36 -0.26
C ILE A 90 -31.55 3.57 0.35
N LYS A 91 -31.31 3.87 1.64
CA LYS A 91 -31.92 5.04 2.31
C LYS A 91 -31.55 6.35 1.61
N GLY A 92 -30.32 6.45 1.10
CA GLY A 92 -29.87 7.61 0.34
C GLY A 92 -30.43 7.71 -1.08
N LYS A 93 -31.23 6.75 -1.58
CA LYS A 93 -31.61 6.60 -3.01
C LYS A 93 -30.40 6.58 -3.96
N ASN A 94 -29.23 6.22 -3.45
CA ASN A 94 -27.95 6.31 -4.16
C ASN A 94 -27.39 4.93 -4.54
N PHE A 95 -28.16 3.86 -4.31
CA PHE A 95 -27.80 2.51 -4.72
C PHE A 95 -27.80 2.40 -6.25
N GLU A 96 -26.60 2.28 -6.82
CA GLU A 96 -26.44 2.04 -8.24
C GLU A 96 -26.70 0.55 -8.50
N LYS A 97 -27.89 0.22 -9.02
CA LYS A 97 -28.20 -1.16 -9.40
C LYS A 97 -27.09 -1.68 -10.32
N PRO A 98 -26.37 -2.74 -9.93
CA PRO A 98 -25.30 -3.27 -10.76
C PRO A 98 -25.91 -3.80 -12.06
N ASP A 99 -25.30 -3.43 -13.19
CA ASP A 99 -25.61 -4.04 -14.47
C ASP A 99 -25.22 -5.53 -14.38
N ILE A 100 -26.23 -6.39 -14.37
CA ILE A 100 -26.07 -7.83 -14.15
C ILE A 100 -25.13 -8.42 -15.21
N LYS A 101 -25.21 -7.97 -16.47
CA LYS A 101 -24.34 -8.48 -17.54
C LYS A 101 -22.87 -8.14 -17.28
N ILE A 102 -22.61 -6.90 -16.87
CA ILE A 102 -21.25 -6.45 -16.53
C ILE A 102 -20.73 -7.16 -15.29
N LEU A 103 -21.59 -7.35 -14.28
CA LEU A 103 -21.24 -8.07 -13.06
C LEU A 103 -20.86 -9.52 -13.36
N VAL A 104 -21.67 -10.24 -14.15
CA VAL A 104 -21.40 -11.62 -14.57
C VAL A 104 -20.10 -11.71 -15.36
N LEU A 105 -19.89 -10.81 -16.33
CA LEU A 105 -18.67 -10.78 -17.13
C LEU A 105 -17.43 -10.54 -16.25
N TRP A 106 -17.55 -9.62 -15.30
CA TRP A 106 -16.46 -9.30 -14.38
C TRP A 106 -16.18 -10.44 -13.39
N ILE A 107 -17.20 -11.15 -12.89
CA ILE A 107 -17.02 -12.38 -12.09
C ILE A 107 -16.33 -13.47 -12.91
N ALA A 108 -16.75 -13.67 -14.16
CA ALA A 108 -16.15 -14.66 -15.06
C ALA A 108 -14.67 -14.34 -15.33
N ALA A 109 -14.36 -13.08 -15.64
CA ALA A 109 -12.98 -12.61 -15.82
C ALA A 109 -12.15 -12.81 -14.55
N THR A 110 -12.67 -12.42 -13.39
CA THR A 110 -12.03 -12.58 -12.07
C THR A 110 -11.73 -14.05 -11.81
N THR A 111 -12.69 -14.93 -12.08
CA THR A 111 -12.54 -16.39 -11.90
C THR A 111 -11.45 -16.94 -12.82
N ALA A 112 -11.43 -16.54 -14.09
CA ALA A 112 -10.41 -16.99 -15.05
C ALA A 112 -8.99 -16.59 -14.62
N PHE A 113 -8.80 -15.33 -14.20
CA PHE A 113 -7.51 -14.85 -13.70
C PHE A 113 -7.14 -15.45 -12.34
N ALA A 114 -8.11 -15.72 -11.47
CA ALA A 114 -7.88 -16.41 -10.21
C ALA A 114 -7.41 -17.86 -10.44
N ILE A 115 -8.02 -18.58 -11.38
CA ILE A 115 -7.58 -19.92 -11.79
C ILE A 115 -6.12 -19.89 -12.26
N PHE A 116 -5.76 -18.91 -13.08
CA PHE A 116 -4.38 -18.74 -13.53
C PHE A 116 -3.42 -18.42 -12.37
N ALA A 117 -3.82 -17.54 -11.45
CA ALA A 117 -3.05 -17.18 -10.27
C ALA A 117 -2.82 -18.37 -9.31
N CYS A 118 -3.81 -19.24 -9.18
CA CYS A 118 -3.80 -20.43 -8.30
C CYS A 118 -3.25 -21.69 -8.99
N TYR A 119 -2.78 -21.60 -10.24
CA TYR A 119 -2.36 -22.77 -11.03
C TYR A 119 -1.08 -23.47 -10.51
N GLY A 120 -0.35 -22.84 -9.59
CA GLY A 120 0.82 -23.46 -8.92
C GLY A 120 2.11 -23.49 -9.74
N ARG A 121 2.12 -22.97 -10.99
CA ARG A 121 3.33 -22.86 -11.83
C ARG A 121 4.01 -21.49 -11.80
N LEU A 122 3.43 -20.52 -11.10
CA LEU A 122 4.01 -19.19 -10.96
C LEU A 122 5.15 -19.24 -9.94
N SER A 123 6.28 -18.60 -10.28
CA SER A 123 7.47 -18.57 -9.43
C SER A 123 7.22 -17.77 -8.15
N LEU A 124 7.62 -18.33 -7.01
CA LEU A 124 7.51 -17.74 -5.68
C LEU A 124 8.85 -17.88 -4.94
N ALA A 125 9.06 -17.01 -3.96
CA ALA A 125 10.19 -17.07 -3.05
C ALA A 125 9.68 -16.97 -1.60
N VAL A 126 10.23 -17.85 -0.75
CA VAL A 126 9.88 -17.96 0.67
C VAL A 126 11.17 -17.81 1.48
N SER A 127 11.09 -17.11 2.60
CA SER A 127 12.18 -17.01 3.57
C SER A 127 11.74 -17.38 4.98
N ASN A 128 12.68 -17.34 5.92
CA ASN A 128 12.37 -17.48 7.34
C ASN A 128 11.29 -16.47 7.78
N ASP A 129 11.35 -15.23 7.31
CA ASP A 129 10.32 -14.21 7.58
C ASP A 129 8.94 -14.65 7.04
N SER A 130 8.89 -15.24 5.83
CA SER A 130 7.67 -15.79 5.24
C SER A 130 7.05 -16.88 6.12
N VAL A 131 7.88 -17.81 6.61
CA VAL A 131 7.40 -18.90 7.46
C VAL A 131 7.00 -18.40 8.84
N TYR A 132 7.84 -17.58 9.48
CA TYR A 132 7.64 -17.17 10.87
C TYR A 132 6.51 -16.15 11.01
N TYR A 133 6.51 -15.08 10.21
CA TYR A 133 5.56 -13.97 10.34
C TYR A 133 4.29 -14.15 9.51
N TYR A 134 4.32 -14.95 8.45
CA TYR A 134 3.22 -15.04 7.49
C TYR A 134 2.67 -16.47 7.32
N SER A 135 3.12 -17.43 8.14
CA SER A 135 2.49 -18.76 8.25
C SER A 135 2.32 -19.17 9.71
N ALA A 136 3.40 -19.24 10.48
CA ALA A 136 3.36 -19.68 11.88
C ALA A 136 2.55 -18.73 12.77
N TYR A 137 2.85 -17.42 12.75
CA TYR A 137 2.10 -16.45 13.55
C TYR A 137 0.61 -16.40 13.20
N PRO A 138 0.18 -16.29 11.92
CA PRO A 138 -1.23 -16.35 11.57
C PRO A 138 -1.93 -17.66 11.99
N ARG A 139 -1.24 -18.82 11.90
CA ARG A 139 -1.76 -20.10 12.40
C ARG A 139 -1.99 -20.07 13.91
N MET A 140 -1.02 -19.55 14.66
CA MET A 140 -1.12 -19.37 16.11
C MET A 140 -2.25 -18.40 16.47
N LEU A 141 -2.42 -17.32 15.70
CA LEU A 141 -3.45 -16.32 15.91
C LEU A 141 -4.86 -16.89 15.71
N VAL A 142 -5.07 -17.71 14.68
CA VAL A 142 -6.34 -18.42 14.43
C VAL A 142 -6.60 -19.47 15.50
N ALA A 143 -5.59 -20.26 15.87
CA ALA A 143 -5.74 -21.30 16.90
C ALA A 143 -6.06 -20.71 18.27
N GLN A 144 -5.45 -19.58 18.63
CA GLN A 144 -5.70 -18.88 19.88
C GLN A 144 -7.00 -18.08 19.85
N GLY A 145 -7.44 -17.66 18.66
CA GLY A 145 -8.65 -16.87 18.45
C GLY A 145 -8.61 -15.46 19.04
N ARG A 146 -7.42 -14.95 19.42
CA ARG A 146 -7.24 -13.59 19.97
C ARG A 146 -5.75 -13.26 20.04
N TYR A 147 -5.44 -11.97 20.19
CA TYR A 147 -4.11 -11.58 20.63
C TYR A 147 -3.82 -12.08 22.04
N ALA A 148 -2.59 -12.53 22.26
CA ALA A 148 -2.10 -13.04 23.53
C ALA A 148 -0.75 -12.41 23.85
N LYS A 149 -0.49 -12.18 25.15
CA LYS A 149 0.76 -11.59 25.62
C LYS A 149 2.00 -12.41 25.20
N SER A 150 1.86 -13.73 25.09
CA SER A 150 2.90 -14.65 24.61
C SER A 150 3.29 -14.43 23.14
N PHE A 151 2.59 -13.57 22.40
CA PHE A 151 2.92 -13.19 21.03
C PHE A 151 3.68 -11.86 20.97
N ASP A 152 4.24 -11.38 22.09
CA ASP A 152 4.89 -10.08 22.23
C ASP A 152 5.77 -9.68 21.03
N THR A 153 6.68 -10.57 20.61
CA THR A 153 7.60 -10.34 19.50
C THR A 153 6.84 -10.16 18.18
N PHE A 154 5.81 -10.98 17.93
CA PHE A 154 4.98 -10.86 16.73
C PHE A 154 4.11 -9.59 16.74
N LEU A 155 3.65 -9.20 17.92
CA LEU A 155 2.84 -8.00 18.12
C LEU A 155 3.67 -6.72 17.93
N THR A 156 4.97 -6.77 18.19
CA THR A 156 5.83 -5.59 18.08
C THR A 156 6.57 -5.50 16.76
N ASP A 157 6.75 -6.63 16.05
CA ASP A 157 7.66 -6.72 14.90
C ASP A 157 6.95 -6.94 13.55
N VAL A 158 5.62 -7.13 13.54
CA VAL A 158 4.84 -7.43 12.32
C VAL A 158 3.72 -6.41 12.11
N GLY A 159 3.48 -6.06 10.85
CA GLY A 159 2.27 -5.34 10.45
C GLY A 159 1.03 -6.21 10.60
N GLN A 160 0.14 -5.83 11.51
CA GLN A 160 -0.97 -6.67 11.95
C GLN A 160 -2.04 -6.91 10.89
N THR A 161 -2.28 -5.97 9.97
CA THR A 161 -3.24 -6.21 8.88
C THR A 161 -2.72 -7.23 7.88
N THR A 162 -1.40 -7.26 7.63
CA THR A 162 -0.78 -8.33 6.83
C THR A 162 -0.86 -9.67 7.55
N ALA A 163 -0.70 -9.72 8.88
CA ALA A 163 -0.89 -10.95 9.64
C ALA A 163 -2.33 -11.48 9.51
N VAL A 164 -3.33 -10.60 9.59
CA VAL A 164 -4.74 -10.94 9.36
C VAL A 164 -4.97 -11.47 7.94
N LEU A 165 -4.37 -10.86 6.91
CA LEU A 165 -4.43 -11.37 5.53
C LEU A 165 -3.97 -12.83 5.45
N ASN A 166 -2.86 -13.14 6.11
CA ASN A 166 -2.28 -14.48 6.13
C ASN A 166 -3.01 -15.45 7.08
N CYS A 167 -4.09 -15.03 7.74
CA CYS A 167 -5.00 -15.94 8.45
C CYS A 167 -6.01 -16.62 7.51
N LEU A 168 -6.21 -16.10 6.29
CA LEU A 168 -7.15 -16.69 5.32
C LEU A 168 -6.96 -18.20 5.11
N PRO A 169 -5.73 -18.73 4.92
CA PRO A 169 -5.53 -20.16 4.70
C PRO A 169 -6.07 -21.02 5.85
N PHE A 170 -5.85 -20.56 7.09
CA PHE A 170 -6.26 -21.27 8.31
C PHE A 170 -7.74 -21.11 8.64
N LEU A 171 -8.39 -20.04 8.17
CA LEU A 171 -9.82 -19.81 8.35
C LEU A 171 -10.69 -20.49 7.29
N PHE A 172 -10.17 -20.65 6.07
CA PHE A 172 -10.92 -21.12 4.91
C PHE A 172 -10.40 -22.44 4.31
N GLY A 173 -9.40 -23.06 4.95
CA GLY A 173 -8.97 -24.43 4.65
C GLY A 173 -8.14 -24.54 3.37
N PHE A 174 -7.07 -23.76 3.27
CA PHE A 174 -6.05 -23.91 2.23
C PHE A 174 -4.64 -23.65 2.78
N ASP A 175 -3.60 -23.96 2.00
CA ASP A 175 -2.21 -23.99 2.52
C ASP A 175 -1.54 -22.62 2.71
N ALA A 176 -1.70 -21.71 1.74
CA ALA A 176 -1.00 -20.42 1.73
C ALA A 176 -1.71 -19.38 0.85
N THR A 177 -1.35 -18.10 0.98
CA THR A 177 -1.95 -17.00 0.21
C THR A 177 -1.30 -16.76 -1.17
N PHE A 178 -0.63 -17.76 -1.75
CA PHE A 178 0.17 -17.57 -2.96
C PHE A 178 -0.68 -17.12 -4.17
N GLY A 179 -1.83 -17.76 -4.39
CA GLY A 179 -2.74 -17.37 -5.46
C GLY A 179 -3.32 -15.98 -5.25
N ILE A 180 -3.62 -15.63 -4.00
CA ILE A 180 -4.10 -14.29 -3.61
C ILE A 180 -3.04 -13.23 -3.93
N GLN A 181 -1.78 -13.48 -3.60
CA GLN A 181 -0.67 -12.57 -3.92
C GLN A 181 -0.50 -12.39 -5.43
N HIS A 182 -0.50 -13.49 -6.21
CA HIS A 182 -0.40 -13.42 -7.66
C HIS A 182 -1.55 -12.65 -8.30
N PHE A 183 -2.78 -12.92 -7.86
CA PHE A 183 -3.95 -12.19 -8.34
C PHE A 183 -3.87 -10.71 -7.97
N MET A 184 -3.42 -10.37 -6.76
CA MET A 184 -3.17 -8.99 -6.35
C MET A 184 -2.14 -8.30 -7.26
N ASN A 185 -1.05 -8.99 -7.62
CA ASN A 185 -0.05 -8.47 -8.56
C ASN A 185 -0.63 -8.22 -9.96
N PHE A 186 -1.45 -9.13 -10.49
CA PHE A 186 -2.11 -8.94 -11.80
C PHE A 186 -3.08 -7.76 -11.77
N ASN A 187 -3.88 -7.68 -10.70
CA ASN A 187 -4.80 -6.57 -10.49
C ASN A 187 -4.06 -5.23 -10.34
N PHE A 188 -2.94 -5.22 -9.60
CA PHE A 188 -2.08 -4.05 -9.48
C PHE A 188 -1.51 -3.59 -10.83
N LEU A 189 -1.01 -4.51 -11.67
CA LEU A 189 -0.53 -4.14 -13.01
C LEU A 189 -1.64 -3.53 -13.88
N ALA A 190 -2.88 -4.00 -13.75
CA ALA A 190 -4.02 -3.41 -14.43
C ALA A 190 -4.37 -2.00 -13.89
N ILE A 191 -4.29 -1.80 -12.57
CA ILE A 191 -4.43 -0.46 -11.94
C ILE A 191 -3.30 0.46 -12.40
N PHE A 192 -2.07 -0.01 -12.43
CA PHE A 192 -0.90 0.75 -12.88
C PHE A 192 -1.04 1.14 -14.36
N LEU A 193 -1.48 0.22 -15.22
CA LEU A 193 -1.79 0.51 -16.62
C LEU A 193 -2.86 1.58 -16.75
N MET A 194 -3.94 1.50 -15.97
CA MET A 194 -4.98 2.53 -15.96
C MET A 194 -4.43 3.88 -15.51
N ALA A 195 -3.57 3.89 -14.49
CA ALA A 195 -2.93 5.10 -13.99
C ALA A 195 -2.06 5.78 -15.05
N LEU A 196 -1.26 5.01 -15.78
CA LEU A 196 -0.47 5.51 -16.91
C LEU A 196 -1.35 5.94 -18.08
N TYR A 197 -2.42 5.21 -18.37
CA TYR A 197 -3.36 5.53 -19.45
C TYR A 197 -4.05 6.86 -19.22
N GLU A 198 -4.56 7.14 -18.01
CA GLU A 198 -5.19 8.43 -17.70
C GLU A 198 -4.21 9.59 -17.95
N LYS A 199 -2.92 9.43 -17.60
CA LYS A 199 -1.87 10.43 -17.89
C LYS A 199 -1.55 10.56 -19.37
N ALA A 200 -1.42 9.45 -20.08
CA ALA A 200 -1.10 9.46 -21.49
C ALA A 200 -2.26 10.01 -22.35
N ALA A 201 -3.50 9.81 -21.92
CA ALA A 201 -4.70 10.30 -22.59
C ALA A 201 -4.83 11.84 -22.53
N GLU A 202 -4.12 12.50 -21.60
CA GLU A 202 -4.02 13.97 -21.58
C GLU A 202 -3.20 14.52 -22.75
N VAL A 203 -2.33 13.70 -23.36
CA VAL A 203 -1.37 14.12 -24.41
C VAL A 203 -1.63 13.44 -25.76
N PHE A 204 -2.08 12.19 -25.74
CA PHE A 204 -2.22 11.36 -26.93
C PHE A 204 -3.66 10.91 -27.18
N ALA A 205 -3.98 10.62 -28.44
CA ALA A 205 -5.22 9.95 -28.82
C ALA A 205 -5.35 8.56 -28.14
N PRO A 206 -6.57 8.05 -27.88
CA PRO A 206 -6.81 6.87 -27.03
C PRO A 206 -5.96 5.64 -27.36
N LYS A 207 -5.82 5.30 -28.65
CA LYS A 207 -5.00 4.15 -29.09
C LYS A 207 -3.51 4.33 -28.73
N LYS A 208 -2.97 5.53 -28.97
CA LYS A 208 -1.56 5.84 -28.65
C LYS A 208 -1.34 5.93 -27.14
N ALA A 209 -2.30 6.50 -26.39
CA ALA A 209 -2.28 6.53 -24.94
C ALA A 209 -2.24 5.11 -24.34
N PHE A 210 -3.06 4.19 -24.86
CA PHE A 210 -3.04 2.79 -24.42
C PHE A 210 -1.71 2.09 -24.72
N ILE A 211 -1.15 2.26 -25.93
CA ILE A 211 0.15 1.68 -26.29
C ILE A 211 1.26 2.22 -25.37
N ALA A 212 1.28 3.53 -25.12
CA ALA A 212 2.24 4.13 -24.21
C ALA A 212 2.09 3.57 -22.79
N ALA A 213 0.86 3.48 -22.27
CA ALA A 213 0.58 2.94 -20.95
C ALA A 213 1.00 1.47 -20.83
N ALA A 214 0.69 0.65 -21.84
CA ALA A 214 1.10 -0.75 -21.91
C ALA A 214 2.62 -0.89 -21.92
N ALA A 215 3.35 -0.03 -22.65
CA ALA A 215 4.81 -0.03 -22.65
C ALA A 215 5.40 0.31 -21.27
N GLY A 216 4.84 1.32 -20.58
CA GLY A 216 5.26 1.68 -19.22
C GLY A 216 4.97 0.57 -18.20
N THR A 217 3.80 -0.06 -18.27
CA THR A 217 3.46 -1.21 -17.43
C THR A 217 4.35 -2.42 -17.73
N PHE A 218 4.66 -2.69 -19.01
CA PHE A 218 5.58 -3.75 -19.39
C PHE A 218 7.00 -3.49 -18.86
N PHE A 219 7.45 -2.24 -18.86
CA PHE A 219 8.72 -1.86 -18.25
C PHE A 219 8.74 -2.13 -16.73
N LEU A 220 7.68 -1.77 -16.00
CA LEU A 220 7.55 -2.11 -14.58
C LEU A 220 7.60 -3.63 -14.38
N MET A 221 6.76 -4.37 -15.12
CA MET A 221 6.62 -5.82 -15.01
C MET A 221 7.93 -6.57 -15.33
N SER A 222 8.72 -6.07 -16.28
CA SER A 222 10.01 -6.68 -16.66
C SER A 222 11.19 -6.21 -15.80
N SER A 223 10.99 -5.21 -14.95
CA SER A 223 12.05 -4.73 -14.06
C SER A 223 12.42 -5.78 -13.01
N THR A 224 13.72 -6.07 -12.87
CA THR A 224 14.24 -7.00 -11.86
C THR A 224 13.71 -6.71 -10.45
N PRO A 225 13.69 -5.45 -9.96
CA PRO A 225 13.27 -5.24 -8.58
C PRO A 225 11.77 -5.47 -8.35
N TYR A 226 10.91 -5.15 -9.32
CA TYR A 226 9.49 -5.51 -9.23
C TYR A 226 9.28 -7.02 -9.28
N LEU A 227 10.00 -7.73 -10.17
CA LEU A 227 9.96 -9.20 -10.24
C LEU A 227 10.45 -9.86 -8.95
N VAL A 228 11.43 -9.26 -8.27
CA VAL A 228 11.88 -9.74 -6.96
C VAL A 228 10.78 -9.53 -5.93
N VAL A 229 10.29 -8.30 -5.73
CA VAL A 229 9.29 -8.02 -4.68
C VAL A 229 8.00 -8.80 -4.91
N SER A 230 7.50 -8.87 -6.15
CA SER A 230 6.22 -9.51 -6.48
C SER A 230 6.18 -11.02 -6.20
N LYS A 231 7.34 -11.70 -6.22
CA LYS A 231 7.46 -13.14 -5.96
C LYS A 231 7.64 -13.50 -4.48
N TRP A 232 8.11 -12.56 -3.67
CA TRP A 232 8.42 -12.83 -2.27
C TRP A 232 7.15 -12.77 -1.42
N VAL A 233 6.91 -13.81 -0.63
CA VAL A 233 5.72 -13.91 0.23
C VAL A 233 5.98 -13.16 1.54
N LEU A 234 5.80 -11.84 1.48
CA LEU A 234 6.09 -10.91 2.59
C LEU A 234 5.12 -9.72 2.54
N SER A 235 5.06 -8.93 3.62
CA SER A 235 4.30 -7.67 3.63
C SER A 235 4.76 -6.65 2.58
N ASN A 236 6.01 -6.72 2.12
CA ASN A 236 6.60 -5.74 1.20
C ASN A 236 5.77 -5.57 -0.10
N VAL A 237 5.29 -6.67 -0.69
CA VAL A 237 4.51 -6.61 -1.92
C VAL A 237 3.15 -5.94 -1.71
N TYR A 238 2.44 -6.29 -0.64
CA TYR A 238 1.17 -5.66 -0.30
C TYR A 238 1.36 -4.19 0.05
N PHE A 239 2.41 -3.86 0.80
CA PHE A 239 2.74 -2.49 1.14
C PHE A 239 3.00 -1.64 -0.09
N MET A 240 3.85 -2.11 -1.02
CA MET A 240 4.12 -1.44 -2.31
C MET A 240 2.84 -1.21 -3.12
N ILE A 241 1.99 -2.24 -3.25
CA ILE A 241 0.75 -2.17 -4.03
C ILE A 241 -0.22 -1.16 -3.41
N PHE A 242 -0.50 -1.29 -2.12
CA PHE A 242 -1.42 -0.38 -1.43
C PHE A 242 -0.88 1.05 -1.41
N ALA A 243 0.42 1.24 -1.18
CA ALA A 243 1.05 2.55 -1.20
C ALA A 243 0.85 3.24 -2.55
N PHE A 244 1.08 2.54 -3.65
CA PHE A 244 0.93 3.12 -4.99
C PHE A 244 -0.54 3.41 -5.32
N ILE A 245 -1.46 2.49 -5.00
CA ILE A 245 -2.90 2.71 -5.20
C ILE A 245 -3.35 3.97 -4.46
N ILE A 246 -2.98 4.10 -3.19
CA ILE A 246 -3.32 5.26 -2.35
C ILE A 246 -2.71 6.54 -2.91
N PHE A 247 -1.41 6.54 -3.22
CA PHE A 247 -0.73 7.67 -3.85
C PHE A 247 -1.45 8.15 -5.10
N TYR A 248 -1.76 7.22 -6.01
CA TYR A 248 -2.40 7.58 -7.27
C TYR A 248 -3.83 8.11 -7.05
N MET A 249 -4.59 7.50 -6.13
CA MET A 249 -5.92 7.98 -5.76
C MET A 249 -5.89 9.40 -5.17
N ILE A 250 -4.91 9.71 -4.33
CA ILE A 250 -4.70 11.06 -3.78
C ILE A 250 -4.47 12.07 -4.91
N VAL A 251 -3.64 11.75 -5.90
CA VAL A 251 -3.41 12.65 -7.04
C VAL A 251 -4.68 12.79 -7.86
N ARG A 252 -5.27 11.67 -8.26
CA ARG A 252 -6.44 11.61 -9.15
C ARG A 252 -7.65 12.34 -8.58
N ASN A 253 -7.93 12.14 -7.29
CA ASN A 253 -9.14 12.65 -6.66
C ASN A 253 -8.97 14.07 -6.08
N SER A 254 -7.79 14.68 -6.24
CA SER A 254 -7.53 16.05 -5.80
C SER A 254 -8.28 17.08 -6.64
N LYS A 255 -8.37 16.85 -7.95
CA LYS A 255 -9.06 17.72 -8.92
C LYS A 255 -10.52 17.32 -9.16
N ALA A 256 -10.96 16.22 -8.56
CA ALA A 256 -12.30 15.68 -8.77
C ALA A 256 -13.29 16.23 -7.74
N GLU A 257 -14.56 16.37 -8.15
CA GLU A 257 -15.65 16.62 -7.21
C GLU A 257 -15.67 15.56 -6.10
N PHE A 258 -16.04 15.99 -4.89
CA PHE A 258 -16.14 15.09 -3.76
C PHE A 258 -17.10 13.93 -4.06
N SER A 259 -16.62 12.71 -3.82
CA SER A 259 -17.39 11.48 -4.01
C SER A 259 -17.24 10.64 -2.76
N ALA A 260 -18.35 10.37 -2.09
CA ALA A 260 -18.36 9.56 -0.87
C ALA A 260 -17.87 8.11 -1.13
N LYS A 261 -18.12 7.56 -2.32
CA LYS A 261 -17.51 6.31 -2.83
C LYS A 261 -15.98 6.35 -2.70
N TRP A 262 -15.35 7.37 -3.28
CA TRP A 262 -13.90 7.52 -3.22
C TRP A 262 -13.41 7.77 -1.80
N ALA A 263 -14.10 8.63 -1.04
CA ALA A 263 -13.76 8.93 0.34
C ALA A 263 -13.74 7.69 1.25
N MET A 264 -14.73 6.79 1.11
CA MET A 264 -14.80 5.56 1.89
C MET A 264 -13.73 4.55 1.48
N VAL A 265 -13.47 4.41 0.17
CA VAL A 265 -12.37 3.57 -0.30
C VAL A 265 -11.04 4.07 0.25
N GLU A 266 -10.78 5.38 0.15
CA GLU A 266 -9.60 6.01 0.73
C GLU A 266 -9.50 5.73 2.24
N PHE A 267 -10.58 5.91 2.99
CA PHE A 267 -10.62 5.70 4.44
C PHE A 267 -10.20 4.28 4.83
N VAL A 268 -10.81 3.26 4.21
CA VAL A 268 -10.50 1.85 4.50
C VAL A 268 -9.07 1.51 4.08
N MET A 269 -8.65 1.97 2.89
CA MET A 269 -7.30 1.70 2.38
C MET A 269 -6.23 2.32 3.27
N PHE A 270 -6.42 3.56 3.76
CA PHE A 270 -5.50 4.21 4.72
C PHE A 270 -5.46 3.50 6.07
N ALA A 271 -6.62 3.11 6.62
CA ALA A 271 -6.68 2.37 7.88
C ALA A 271 -5.86 1.08 7.81
N VAL A 272 -6.04 0.31 6.75
CA VAL A 272 -5.28 -0.93 6.52
C VAL A 272 -3.80 -0.65 6.29
N PHE A 273 -3.50 0.31 5.40
CA PHE A 273 -2.13 0.62 4.97
C PHE A 273 -1.24 1.02 6.14
N SER A 274 -1.76 1.81 7.08
CA SER A 274 -1.03 2.22 8.29
C SER A 274 -0.53 1.05 9.13
N MET A 275 -1.20 -0.10 9.04
CA MET A 275 -0.91 -1.31 9.82
C MET A 275 -0.36 -2.47 8.98
N LEU A 276 -0.12 -2.30 7.66
CA LEU A 276 0.43 -3.36 6.80
C LEU A 276 1.88 -3.70 7.16
N ARG A 277 2.60 -2.69 7.65
CA ARG A 277 3.97 -2.76 8.14
C ARG A 277 4.13 -1.83 9.34
N MET A 278 5.19 -2.02 10.10
CA MET A 278 5.52 -1.15 11.23
C MET A 278 5.81 0.29 10.78
N GLU A 279 6.33 0.47 9.58
CA GLU A 279 6.55 1.78 8.97
C GLU A 279 5.29 2.43 8.41
N GLY A 280 4.17 1.69 8.34
CA GLY A 280 2.97 2.11 7.64
C GLY A 280 2.41 3.44 8.13
N GLY A 281 2.46 3.68 9.45
CA GLY A 281 2.08 4.95 10.06
C GLY A 281 2.87 6.14 9.52
N VAL A 282 4.20 6.02 9.52
CA VAL A 282 5.12 7.08 9.06
C VAL A 282 4.90 7.37 7.57
N ILE A 283 4.78 6.34 6.74
CA ILE A 283 4.54 6.52 5.30
C ILE A 283 3.14 7.07 5.03
N SER A 284 2.13 6.69 5.83
CA SER A 284 0.79 7.26 5.75
C SER A 284 0.81 8.76 6.05
N LEU A 285 1.54 9.18 7.09
CA LEU A 285 1.73 10.58 7.42
C LEU A 285 2.45 11.34 6.31
N LEU A 286 3.49 10.75 5.70
CA LEU A 286 4.13 11.33 4.52
C LEU A 286 3.11 11.58 3.40
N MET A 287 2.27 10.59 3.07
CA MET A 287 1.23 10.75 2.04
C MET A 287 0.22 11.84 2.41
N ILE A 288 -0.17 11.94 3.67
CA ILE A 288 -1.10 12.95 4.19
C ILE A 288 -0.50 14.36 4.08
N PHE A 289 0.74 14.54 4.52
CA PHE A 289 1.43 15.82 4.41
C PHE A 289 1.66 16.21 2.95
N MET A 290 2.00 15.25 2.09
CA MET A 290 2.11 15.50 0.65
C MET A 290 0.75 15.86 0.03
N ALA A 291 -0.36 15.24 0.46
CA ALA A 291 -1.71 15.60 0.02
C ALA A 291 -2.08 17.05 0.37
N SER A 292 -1.40 17.67 1.35
CA SER A 292 -1.62 19.08 1.68
C SER A 292 -1.26 20.05 0.55
N SER A 293 -0.34 19.64 -0.36
CA SER A 293 0.05 20.39 -1.57
C SER A 293 -0.98 20.35 -2.70
N LEU A 294 -2.04 19.54 -2.53
CA LEU A 294 -3.09 19.35 -3.52
C LEU A 294 -4.40 20.04 -3.09
N GLU A 295 -5.35 20.10 -4.02
CA GLU A 295 -6.65 20.79 -3.90
C GLU A 295 -7.67 20.07 -3.00
N TYR A 296 -7.25 19.73 -1.78
CA TYR A 296 -8.11 19.13 -0.77
C TYR A 296 -8.58 20.14 0.27
N THR A 297 -9.81 20.00 0.76
CA THR A 297 -10.27 20.71 1.96
C THR A 297 -9.64 20.10 3.21
N ASN A 298 -9.38 20.93 4.24
CA ASN A 298 -8.82 20.43 5.52
C ASN A 298 -9.71 19.33 6.13
N LYS A 299 -11.03 19.51 6.05
CA LYS A 299 -12.01 18.51 6.51
C LYS A 299 -11.82 17.16 5.82
N ARG A 300 -11.60 17.16 4.49
CA ARG A 300 -11.40 15.91 3.74
C ARG A 300 -10.10 15.21 4.14
N ILE A 301 -9.00 15.95 4.29
CA ILE A 301 -7.72 15.37 4.73
C ILE A 301 -7.86 14.74 6.12
N VAL A 302 -8.45 15.47 7.07
CA VAL A 302 -8.62 14.99 8.44
C VAL A 302 -9.52 13.76 8.48
N LEU A 303 -10.69 13.79 7.84
CA LEU A 303 -11.66 12.69 7.92
C LEU A 303 -11.26 11.46 7.11
N ASN A 304 -10.72 11.63 5.90
CA ASN A 304 -10.46 10.51 5.00
C ASN A 304 -9.08 9.90 5.18
N TYR A 305 -8.10 10.66 5.69
CA TYR A 305 -6.70 10.22 5.72
C TYR A 305 -6.15 10.17 7.14
N ILE A 306 -6.31 11.22 7.95
CA ILE A 306 -5.74 11.22 9.32
C ILE A 306 -6.53 10.36 10.28
N LEU A 307 -7.86 10.51 10.30
CA LEU A 307 -8.75 9.76 11.19
C LEU A 307 -8.58 8.24 11.07
N PRO A 308 -8.56 7.61 9.87
CA PRO A 308 -8.38 6.16 9.79
C PRO A 308 -7.01 5.69 10.33
N VAL A 309 -5.95 6.46 10.10
CA VAL A 309 -4.60 6.16 10.64
C VAL A 309 -4.62 6.27 12.17
N LEU A 310 -5.19 7.35 12.71
CA LEU A 310 -5.32 7.57 14.14
C LEU A 310 -6.10 6.44 14.82
N LEU A 311 -7.25 6.04 14.26
CA LEU A 311 -8.08 4.98 14.81
C LEU A 311 -7.38 3.62 14.77
N ALA A 312 -6.72 3.30 13.64
CA ALA A 312 -6.02 2.04 13.48
C ALA A 312 -4.84 1.91 14.46
N GLU A 313 -3.94 2.91 14.49
CA GLU A 313 -2.76 2.88 15.37
C GLU A 313 -3.11 3.03 16.85
N SER A 314 -3.98 3.98 17.21
CA SER A 314 -4.35 4.18 18.62
C SER A 314 -5.10 2.96 19.14
N GLY A 315 -6.02 2.40 18.35
CA GLY A 315 -6.71 1.16 18.69
C GLY A 315 -5.73 0.02 18.95
N TYR A 316 -4.66 -0.08 18.14
CA TYR A 316 -3.61 -1.08 18.34
C TYR A 316 -2.85 -0.86 19.63
N TYR A 317 -2.33 0.35 19.86
CA TYR A 317 -1.45 0.62 20.98
C TYR A 317 -2.18 0.54 22.32
N LEU A 318 -3.46 0.97 22.36
CA LEU A 318 -4.32 0.78 23.52
C LEU A 318 -4.52 -0.71 23.81
N MET A 319 -4.79 -1.52 22.79
CA MET A 319 -4.90 -2.98 22.95
C MET A 319 -3.59 -3.59 23.43
N LEU A 320 -2.46 -3.24 22.81
CA LEU A 320 -1.17 -3.86 23.08
C LEU A 320 -0.62 -3.51 24.48
N PHE A 321 -0.54 -2.22 24.80
CA PHE A 321 0.13 -1.76 26.01
C PHE A 321 -0.80 -1.65 27.21
N ILE A 322 -2.05 -1.25 27.01
CA ILE A 322 -2.98 -1.05 28.13
C ILE A 322 -3.74 -2.35 28.42
N ARG A 323 -4.32 -3.00 27.42
CA ARG A 323 -5.13 -4.21 27.65
C ARG A 323 -4.28 -5.46 27.88
N LEU A 324 -3.27 -5.71 27.03
CA LEU A 324 -2.43 -6.91 27.17
C LEU A 324 -1.23 -6.72 28.10
N GLY A 325 -0.81 -5.48 28.35
CA GLY A 325 0.36 -5.19 29.18
C GLY A 325 1.62 -5.85 28.64
N VAL A 326 1.81 -5.82 27.31
CA VAL A 326 3.01 -6.32 26.64
C VAL A 326 4.15 -5.33 26.90
N ASP A 327 5.23 -5.83 27.51
CA ASP A 327 6.47 -5.08 27.75
C ASP A 327 7.64 -5.89 27.18
N PRO A 328 7.97 -5.67 25.90
CA PRO A 328 8.89 -6.53 25.17
C PRO A 328 10.36 -6.19 25.49
N LEU A 329 11.18 -7.21 25.80
CA LEU A 329 12.61 -7.07 26.11
C LEU A 329 13.46 -6.52 24.94
N TYR A 330 13.10 -6.87 23.71
CA TYR A 330 13.66 -6.34 22.46
C TYR A 330 12.51 -6.06 21.51
N SER A 331 12.28 -4.80 21.14
CA SER A 331 11.16 -4.48 20.26
C SER A 331 11.45 -3.37 19.27
N PHE A 332 10.93 -3.57 18.07
CA PHE A 332 10.79 -2.49 17.11
C PHE A 332 9.83 -1.42 17.64
N LEU A 333 8.71 -1.84 18.26
CA LEU A 333 7.70 -0.99 18.86
C LEU A 333 7.68 -1.11 20.40
N ASP A 334 8.01 -0.03 21.09
CA ASP A 334 7.87 0.12 22.54
C ASP A 334 6.85 1.23 22.87
N TRP A 335 6.47 1.35 24.15
CA TRP A 335 5.46 2.33 24.58
C TRP A 335 5.88 3.78 24.27
N LYS A 336 7.17 4.10 24.31
CA LYS A 336 7.67 5.45 24.03
C LYS A 336 7.50 5.78 22.55
N LYS A 337 7.85 4.84 21.67
CA LYS A 337 7.63 4.97 20.22
C LYS A 337 6.14 5.04 19.89
N ALA A 338 5.30 4.26 20.55
CA ALA A 338 3.85 4.29 20.35
C ALA A 338 3.25 5.65 20.74
N VAL A 339 3.61 6.19 21.91
CA VAL A 339 3.17 7.52 22.35
C VAL A 339 3.70 8.61 21.41
N PHE A 340 4.95 8.50 20.97
CA PHE A 340 5.54 9.42 20.00
C PHE A 340 4.78 9.40 18.66
N MET A 341 4.44 8.23 18.13
CA MET A 341 3.67 8.07 16.89
C MET A 341 2.28 8.70 17.02
N VAL A 342 1.53 8.39 18.08
CA VAL A 342 0.22 9.01 18.34
C VAL A 342 0.35 10.52 18.49
N GLY A 343 1.38 10.99 19.20
CA GLY A 343 1.71 12.41 19.34
C GLY A 343 1.89 13.11 17.99
N ILE A 344 2.66 12.51 17.07
CA ILE A 344 2.85 13.06 15.71
C ILE A 344 1.52 13.10 14.96
N ILE A 345 0.68 12.06 15.05
CA ILE A 345 -0.64 12.04 14.39
C ILE A 345 -1.52 13.18 14.93
N VAL A 346 -1.55 13.39 16.25
CA VAL A 346 -2.30 14.49 16.88
C VAL A 346 -1.75 15.86 16.45
N ILE A 347 -0.43 16.04 16.44
CA ILE A 347 0.21 17.28 15.94
C ILE A 347 -0.16 17.51 14.48
N SER A 348 -0.24 16.46 13.67
CA SER A 348 -0.68 16.55 12.27
C SER A 348 -2.12 17.06 12.19
N VAL A 349 -3.04 16.55 13.02
CA VAL A 349 -4.42 17.09 13.11
C VAL A 349 -4.40 18.59 13.41
N LEU A 350 -3.61 19.01 14.40
CA LEU A 350 -3.48 20.42 14.78
C LEU A 350 -2.94 21.27 13.62
N TYR A 351 -1.95 20.78 12.87
CA TYR A 351 -1.45 21.46 11.67
C TYR A 351 -2.56 21.67 10.64
N PHE A 352 -3.35 20.64 10.32
CA PHE A 352 -4.42 20.76 9.31
C PHE A 352 -5.60 21.62 9.78
N ILE A 353 -5.89 21.65 11.08
CA ILE A 353 -7.00 22.46 11.61
C ILE A 353 -6.58 23.92 11.80
N LEU A 354 -5.37 24.18 12.31
CA LEU A 354 -4.95 25.50 12.79
C LEU A 354 -4.00 26.23 11.84
N ILE A 355 -3.17 25.51 11.07
CA ILE A 355 -2.07 26.11 10.30
C ILE A 355 -2.35 26.12 8.80
N ARG A 356 -2.73 24.99 8.20
CA ARG A 356 -2.84 24.83 6.75
C ARG A 356 -3.80 25.86 6.12
N GLY A 357 -3.27 26.65 5.19
CA GLY A 357 -4.03 27.66 4.44
C GLY A 357 -4.47 28.87 5.26
N ARG A 358 -3.89 29.09 6.45
CA ARG A 358 -4.20 30.22 7.33
C ARG A 358 -2.99 31.13 7.56
N HIS A 359 -2.24 30.87 8.62
CA HIS A 359 -1.19 31.79 9.12
C HIS A 359 0.13 31.68 8.34
N PHE A 360 0.36 30.60 7.59
CA PHE A 360 1.62 30.33 6.89
C PHE A 360 1.36 29.78 5.48
N SER A 361 0.80 30.60 4.59
CA SER A 361 0.54 30.20 3.18
C SER A 361 1.80 29.72 2.48
N PHE A 362 2.94 30.39 2.70
CA PHE A 362 4.25 30.03 2.13
C PHE A 362 4.69 28.59 2.48
N ILE A 363 4.45 28.10 3.70
CA ILE A 363 4.75 26.72 4.09
C ILE A 363 3.87 25.75 3.30
N THR A 364 2.60 26.12 3.12
CA THR A 364 1.60 25.28 2.42
C THR A 364 1.90 25.20 0.93
N GLU A 365 2.28 26.32 0.31
CA GLU A 365 2.64 26.43 -1.11
C GLU A 365 3.91 25.66 -1.46
N ASN A 366 4.85 25.54 -0.52
CA ASN A 366 6.16 24.92 -0.74
C ASN A 366 6.34 23.61 0.06
N ILE A 367 5.25 23.01 0.53
CA ILE A 367 5.31 21.87 1.46
C ILE A 367 6.10 20.69 0.89
N GLY A 368 6.02 20.45 -0.43
CA GLY A 368 6.81 19.42 -1.10
C GLY A 368 8.33 19.66 -0.98
N VAL A 369 8.77 20.91 -1.12
CA VAL A 369 10.18 21.29 -0.91
C VAL A 369 10.58 21.08 0.55
N TRP A 370 9.75 21.55 1.49
CA TRP A 370 10.02 21.41 2.93
C TRP A 370 10.12 19.97 3.38
N ILE A 371 9.27 19.08 2.86
CA ILE A 371 9.31 17.64 3.18
C ILE A 371 10.61 17.01 2.66
N VAL A 372 11.05 17.34 1.43
CA VAL A 372 12.32 16.83 0.90
C VAL A 372 13.50 17.35 1.71
N ILE A 373 13.53 18.64 2.06
CA ILE A 373 14.56 19.23 2.92
C ILE A 373 14.57 18.53 4.29
N ALA A 374 13.40 18.34 4.92
CA ALA A 374 13.29 17.65 6.19
C ALA A 374 13.80 16.19 6.09
N GLY A 375 13.52 15.50 4.99
CA GLY A 375 14.06 14.16 4.72
C GLY A 375 15.58 14.15 4.59
N ILE A 376 16.17 15.12 3.90
CA ILE A 376 17.64 15.27 3.78
C ILE A 376 18.26 15.56 5.15
N LEU A 377 17.71 16.53 5.89
CA LEU A 377 18.18 16.90 7.23
C LEU A 377 18.03 15.73 8.22
N GLY A 378 16.94 14.98 8.14
CA GLY A 378 16.73 13.78 8.95
C GLY A 378 17.80 12.72 8.70
N ASN A 379 18.11 12.45 7.43
CA ASN A 379 19.20 11.54 7.06
C ASN A 379 20.58 12.05 7.51
N ALA A 380 20.85 13.35 7.36
CA ALA A 380 22.08 13.97 7.87
C ALA A 380 22.17 13.83 9.41
N GLY A 381 21.07 14.04 10.13
CA GLY A 381 20.99 13.83 11.58
C GLY A 381 21.27 12.39 11.99
N ILE A 382 20.71 11.40 11.28
CA ILE A 382 21.02 9.97 11.52
C ILE A 382 22.50 9.69 11.26
N CYS A 383 23.09 10.27 10.22
CA CYS A 383 24.52 10.16 9.94
C CYS A 383 25.36 10.77 11.07
N LEU A 384 24.97 11.91 11.64
CA LEU A 384 25.69 12.50 12.78
C LEU A 384 25.58 11.66 14.05
N ILE A 385 24.40 11.11 14.34
CA ILE A 385 24.16 10.31 15.55
C ILE A 385 24.82 8.92 15.45
N SER A 386 24.82 8.32 14.25
CA SER A 386 25.24 6.94 14.04
C SER A 386 26.10 6.80 12.77
N HIS A 387 27.16 7.61 12.70
CA HIS A 387 28.03 7.77 11.52
C HIS A 387 28.50 6.46 10.92
N THR A 388 29.12 5.59 11.71
CA THR A 388 29.65 4.30 11.23
C THR A 388 28.56 3.45 10.62
N ARG A 389 27.43 3.26 11.31
CA ARG A 389 26.32 2.45 10.84
C ARG A 389 25.69 3.01 9.56
N TYR A 390 25.49 4.32 9.52
CA TYR A 390 24.94 5.01 8.34
C TYR A 390 25.83 4.80 7.12
N LEU A 391 27.14 5.02 7.24
CA LEU A 391 28.08 4.81 6.13
C LEU A 391 28.17 3.35 5.71
N THR A 392 28.15 2.39 6.65
CA THR A 392 28.15 0.96 6.32
C THR A 392 26.88 0.59 5.54
N ASN A 393 25.71 1.08 5.96
CA ASN A 393 24.46 0.83 5.26
C ASN A 393 24.44 1.45 3.86
N LEU A 394 24.95 2.67 3.72
CA LEU A 394 25.07 3.35 2.42
C LEU A 394 26.00 2.59 1.48
N TYR A 395 27.14 2.11 2.00
CA TYR A 395 28.07 1.28 1.23
C TYR A 395 27.44 -0.04 0.80
N ALA A 396 26.74 -0.74 1.71
CA ALA A 396 26.03 -1.97 1.38
C ALA A 396 24.91 -1.72 0.35
N PHE A 397 24.22 -0.59 0.41
CA PHE A 397 23.22 -0.22 -0.59
C PHE A 397 23.86 -0.02 -1.96
N TYR A 398 24.96 0.74 -2.01
CA TYR A 398 25.75 0.92 -3.23
C TYR A 398 26.18 -0.43 -3.81
N GLN A 399 26.66 -1.35 -2.97
CA GLN A 399 27.06 -2.69 -3.42
C GLN A 399 25.88 -3.54 -3.90
N ASN A 400 24.71 -3.42 -3.25
CA ASN A 400 23.48 -4.08 -3.73
C ASN A 400 23.08 -3.58 -5.13
N VAL A 401 23.18 -2.27 -5.38
CA VAL A 401 22.87 -1.69 -6.69
C VAL A 401 23.94 -2.06 -7.73
N ARG A 402 25.23 -1.89 -7.41
CA ARG A 402 26.36 -2.17 -8.31
C ARG A 402 26.46 -3.67 -8.65
N GLY A 403 26.33 -4.52 -7.64
CA GLY A 403 26.31 -5.98 -7.77
C GLY A 403 25.00 -6.53 -8.31
N ARG A 404 24.01 -5.65 -8.59
CA ARG A 404 22.70 -6.00 -9.16
C ARG A 404 21.88 -6.96 -8.30
N HIS A 405 22.13 -6.97 -7.00
CA HIS A 405 21.45 -7.82 -6.02
C HIS A 405 20.00 -7.38 -5.82
N GLY A 406 19.11 -7.91 -6.67
CA GLY A 406 17.69 -7.57 -6.72
C GLY A 406 17.37 -6.32 -7.54
N TRP A 407 18.36 -5.45 -7.78
CA TRP A 407 18.18 -4.22 -8.57
C TRP A 407 18.32 -4.43 -10.08
N GLY A 408 19.03 -5.48 -10.53
CA GLY A 408 19.34 -5.63 -11.96
C GLY A 408 20.02 -4.37 -12.52
N TYR A 409 19.55 -3.89 -13.66
CA TYR A 409 19.98 -2.61 -14.24
C TYR A 409 19.16 -1.40 -13.77
N PHE A 410 18.19 -1.60 -12.88
CA PHE A 410 17.27 -0.55 -12.44
C PHE A 410 17.98 0.56 -11.64
N GLY A 411 19.18 0.32 -11.13
CA GLY A 411 20.02 1.37 -10.53
C GLY A 411 20.26 2.56 -11.45
N VAL A 412 20.39 2.34 -12.77
CA VAL A 412 20.55 3.41 -13.77
C VAL A 412 19.27 4.23 -13.88
N VAL A 413 18.12 3.56 -13.85
CA VAL A 413 16.78 4.18 -13.93
C VAL A 413 16.55 5.08 -12.71
N MET A 414 16.90 4.59 -11.52
CA MET A 414 16.85 5.36 -10.27
C MET A 414 17.79 6.59 -10.31
N ALA A 415 19.01 6.44 -10.82
CA ALA A 415 19.94 7.56 -10.99
C ALA A 415 19.40 8.61 -11.99
N ALA A 416 18.83 8.16 -13.11
CA ALA A 416 18.21 9.03 -14.09
C ALA A 416 17.02 9.81 -13.50
N ALA A 417 16.15 9.16 -12.72
CA ALA A 417 15.05 9.82 -12.02
C ALA A 417 15.57 10.88 -11.04
N ALA A 418 16.58 10.56 -10.23
CA ALA A 418 17.18 11.50 -9.28
C ALA A 418 17.78 12.73 -9.99
N LEU A 419 18.53 12.51 -11.07
CA LEU A 419 19.07 13.60 -11.89
C LEU A 419 17.96 14.46 -12.48
N TRP A 420 16.87 13.86 -12.96
CA TRP A 420 15.75 14.61 -13.52
C TRP A 420 15.09 15.51 -12.47
N ILE A 421 14.84 14.98 -11.26
CA ILE A 421 14.29 15.77 -10.15
C ILE A 421 15.19 16.97 -9.84
N VAL A 422 16.51 16.77 -9.76
CA VAL A 422 17.47 17.84 -9.48
C VAL A 422 17.49 18.88 -10.60
N VAL A 423 17.52 18.45 -11.87
CA VAL A 423 17.53 19.34 -13.03
C VAL A 423 16.24 20.18 -13.08
N ASP A 424 15.08 19.57 -12.86
CA ASP A 424 13.81 20.30 -12.85
C ASP A 424 13.74 21.28 -11.68
N PHE A 425 14.26 20.90 -10.50
CA PHE A 425 14.32 21.80 -9.34
C PHE A 425 15.23 23.02 -9.60
N ILE A 426 16.38 22.81 -10.23
CA ILE A 426 17.29 23.90 -10.64
C ILE A 426 16.63 24.79 -11.71
N ARG A 427 15.99 24.20 -12.72
CA ARG A 427 15.26 24.94 -13.77
C ARG A 427 14.15 25.80 -13.20
N ASN A 428 13.47 25.32 -12.17
CA ASN A 428 12.46 26.06 -11.41
C ASN A 428 13.07 27.02 -10.37
N LYS A 429 14.36 27.33 -10.46
CA LYS A 429 15.09 28.27 -9.59
C LYS A 429 14.94 27.94 -8.10
N PHE A 430 14.89 26.65 -7.74
CA PHE A 430 14.73 26.17 -6.37
C PHE A 430 13.42 26.58 -5.67
N LYS A 431 12.42 27.02 -6.44
CA LYS A 431 11.13 27.48 -5.88
C LYS A 431 10.04 26.43 -5.93
N TYR A 432 10.11 25.49 -6.87
CA TYR A 432 9.03 24.55 -7.11
C TYR A 432 9.54 23.17 -7.46
N ILE A 433 8.91 22.18 -6.84
CA ILE A 433 9.08 20.75 -7.13
C ILE A 433 7.69 20.17 -7.37
N SER A 434 7.52 19.36 -8.41
CA SER A 434 6.21 18.76 -8.68
C SER A 434 5.83 17.76 -7.59
N TYR A 435 4.53 17.50 -7.43
CA TYR A 435 4.04 16.53 -6.45
C TYR A 435 4.71 15.17 -6.61
N THR A 436 4.76 14.63 -7.84
CA THR A 436 5.35 13.31 -8.13
C THR A 436 6.85 13.28 -7.80
N ASP A 437 7.58 14.34 -8.12
CA ASP A 437 9.02 14.46 -7.82
C ASP A 437 9.25 14.49 -6.31
N ALA A 438 8.55 15.38 -5.61
CA ALA A 438 8.69 15.55 -4.16
C ALA A 438 8.28 14.29 -3.41
N PHE A 439 7.17 13.66 -3.79
CA PHE A 439 6.70 12.42 -3.16
C PHE A 439 7.71 11.30 -3.36
N THR A 440 8.20 11.09 -4.58
CA THR A 440 9.16 10.01 -4.87
C THR A 440 10.47 10.22 -4.12
N ALA A 441 11.01 11.44 -4.13
CA ALA A 441 12.22 11.78 -3.38
C ALA A 441 12.02 11.60 -1.87
N ALA A 442 10.92 12.11 -1.32
CA ALA A 442 10.61 12.00 0.10
C ALA A 442 10.38 10.55 0.53
N LEU A 443 9.69 9.74 -0.28
CA LEU A 443 9.47 8.33 0.00
C LEU A 443 10.79 7.57 0.10
N VAL A 444 11.70 7.78 -0.85
CA VAL A 444 13.04 7.18 -0.81
C VAL A 444 13.81 7.63 0.43
N LEU A 445 13.84 8.94 0.72
CA LEU A 445 14.53 9.49 1.89
C LEU A 445 13.97 8.96 3.22
N VAL A 446 12.65 8.83 3.34
CA VAL A 446 12.01 8.30 4.54
C VAL A 446 12.26 6.80 4.70
N ILE A 447 12.13 6.01 3.63
CA ILE A 447 12.44 4.58 3.69
C ILE A 447 13.90 4.37 4.10
N ILE A 448 14.82 5.14 3.52
CA ILE A 448 16.23 5.11 3.86
C ILE A 448 16.42 5.42 5.36
N ALA A 449 15.84 6.52 5.85
CA ALA A 449 15.94 6.93 7.25
C ALA A 449 15.40 5.84 8.19
N VAL A 450 14.25 5.25 7.86
CA VAL A 450 13.65 4.20 8.69
C VAL A 450 14.48 2.92 8.64
N CYS A 451 14.94 2.49 7.47
CA CYS A 451 15.81 1.32 7.33
C CYS A 451 17.11 1.48 8.11
N TRP A 452 17.70 2.67 8.16
CA TRP A 452 18.96 2.93 8.86
C TRP A 452 18.79 3.26 10.34
N ALA A 453 17.58 3.64 10.77
CA ALA A 453 17.22 3.73 12.18
C ALA A 453 17.07 2.34 12.82
N ARG A 454 16.81 1.28 12.04
CA ARG A 454 16.73 -0.10 12.55
C ARG A 454 18.05 -0.54 13.21
N GLY A 455 17.96 -1.43 14.19
CA GLY A 455 19.13 -1.91 14.94
C GLY A 455 20.16 -2.67 14.10
N GLY A 456 19.73 -3.32 12.99
CA GLY A 456 20.59 -4.11 12.11
C GLY A 456 21.27 -3.30 11.00
N VAL A 457 22.40 -3.82 10.51
CA VAL A 457 23.13 -3.29 9.34
C VAL A 457 22.61 -3.97 8.06
N LEU A 458 22.51 -3.21 6.98
CA LEU A 458 22.12 -3.69 5.66
C LEU A 458 23.14 -4.70 5.12
N VAL A 459 22.67 -5.85 4.64
CA VAL A 459 23.54 -6.88 4.04
C VAL A 459 23.49 -6.81 2.51
N VAL A 460 24.62 -7.11 1.86
CA VAL A 460 24.74 -7.20 0.40
C VAL A 460 24.16 -8.53 -0.08
N ARG A 461 22.86 -8.55 -0.37
CA ARG A 461 22.11 -9.68 -0.97
C ARG A 461 20.67 -9.29 -1.28
N THR A 462 20.05 -10.01 -2.22
CA THR A 462 18.63 -9.83 -2.57
C THR A 462 17.67 -10.20 -1.43
N SER A 463 18.05 -11.16 -0.59
CA SER A 463 17.23 -11.65 0.53
C SER A 463 17.32 -10.77 1.79
N ASP A 464 18.00 -9.63 1.74
CA ASP A 464 18.07 -8.72 2.87
C ASP A 464 16.75 -7.93 3.03
N SER A 465 16.25 -7.83 4.27
CA SER A 465 14.98 -7.14 4.54
C SER A 465 15.05 -5.65 4.25
N GLY A 466 16.15 -4.96 4.55
CA GLY A 466 16.29 -3.52 4.28
C GLY A 466 16.38 -3.25 2.78
N ASN A 467 17.07 -4.13 2.04
CA ASN A 467 17.16 -4.03 0.59
C ASN A 467 15.77 -4.19 -0.05
N ARG A 468 14.97 -5.17 0.39
CA ARG A 468 13.60 -5.38 -0.12
C ARG A 468 12.66 -4.20 0.14
N VAL A 469 12.78 -3.50 1.27
CA VAL A 469 11.95 -2.32 1.55
C VAL A 469 12.27 -1.19 0.55
N LEU A 470 13.53 -1.00 0.18
CA LEU A 470 13.91 0.00 -0.83
C LEU A 470 13.32 -0.32 -2.22
N LEU A 471 13.15 -1.60 -2.56
CA LEU A 471 12.53 -2.02 -3.82
C LEU A 471 11.04 -1.64 -3.93
N GLU A 472 10.37 -1.33 -2.82
CA GLU A 472 8.96 -0.90 -2.79
C GLU A 472 8.75 0.47 -3.50
N THR A 473 9.82 1.23 -3.69
CA THR A 473 9.79 2.55 -4.37
C THR A 473 9.68 2.44 -5.89
N VAL A 474 9.89 1.26 -6.47
CA VAL A 474 10.02 1.04 -7.92
C VAL A 474 8.82 1.52 -8.72
N PRO A 475 7.55 1.22 -8.36
CA PRO A 475 6.40 1.71 -9.13
C PRO A 475 6.33 3.23 -9.21
N PHE A 476 6.74 3.93 -8.14
CA PHE A 476 6.77 5.40 -8.09
C PHE A 476 7.85 5.98 -9.01
N ILE A 477 9.04 5.37 -9.03
CA ILE A 477 10.13 5.76 -9.93
C ILE A 477 9.72 5.56 -11.39
N VAL A 478 9.11 4.40 -11.72
CA VAL A 478 8.61 4.13 -13.07
C VAL A 478 7.53 5.14 -13.47
N PHE A 479 6.57 5.41 -12.58
CA PHE A 479 5.51 6.38 -12.82
C PHE A 479 6.06 7.80 -13.04
N LEU A 480 7.03 8.23 -12.23
CA LEU A 480 7.71 9.52 -12.38
C LEU A 480 8.37 9.63 -13.75
N ILE A 481 9.22 8.67 -14.13
CA ILE A 481 9.91 8.70 -15.42
C ILE A 481 8.91 8.72 -16.58
N TYR A 482 7.82 7.96 -16.45
CA TYR A 482 6.76 7.95 -17.45
C TYR A 482 6.10 9.33 -17.61
N GLU A 483 5.70 9.99 -16.52
CA GLU A 483 5.15 11.34 -16.57
C GLU A 483 6.14 12.33 -17.21
N LYS A 484 7.43 12.22 -16.87
CA LYS A 484 8.48 13.08 -17.44
C LYS A 484 8.65 12.88 -18.95
N LEU A 485 8.64 11.63 -19.42
CA LEU A 485 8.70 11.32 -20.85
C LEU A 485 7.50 11.85 -21.61
N LEU A 486 6.29 11.75 -21.05
CA LEU A 486 5.08 12.33 -21.63
C LEU A 486 5.19 13.86 -21.78
N LEU A 487 5.67 14.55 -20.74
CA LEU A 487 5.86 16.00 -20.77
C LEU A 487 6.83 16.42 -21.90
N CYS A 488 7.95 15.71 -22.05
CA CYS A 488 8.89 15.97 -23.15
C CYS A 488 8.27 15.79 -24.54
N THR A 489 7.35 14.84 -24.70
CA THR A 489 6.63 14.64 -25.98
C THR A 489 5.57 15.71 -26.23
N SER A 490 4.92 16.23 -25.19
CA SER A 490 3.92 17.30 -25.33
C SER A 490 4.55 18.63 -25.77
N VAL A 491 5.76 18.96 -25.30
CA VAL A 491 6.45 20.21 -25.65
C VAL A 491 6.91 20.23 -27.11
N LYS A 492 7.17 19.07 -27.72
CA LYS A 492 7.58 18.97 -29.13
C LYS A 492 6.41 19.05 -30.13
N ASN A 493 5.17 18.90 -29.65
CA ASN A 493 3.96 18.94 -30.48
C ASN A 493 3.21 20.28 -30.41
N LYS A 494 3.78 21.26 -29.70
CA LYS A 494 3.41 22.68 -29.76
C LYS A 494 4.55 23.42 -30.45
#